data_AF-A0A2N1J8D2-F1
#
_entry.id   AF-A0A2N1J8D2-F1
#
_cell.length_a   1.000
_cell.length_b   1.000
_cell.length_c   1.000
_cell.angle_alpha   90.00
_cell.angle_beta   90.00
_cell.angle_gamma   90.00
#
_symmetry.space_group_name_H-M   'P 1'
#
loop_
_entity.id
_entity.type
_entity.pdbx_description
1 polymer ?
#
loop_
_entity_poly.entity_id
_entity_poly.type
_entity_poly.pdbx_seq_one_letter_code
_entity_poly.pdbx_strand_id
1 'polypeptide(L)'
;MLGALFFTRFSVLWLFVTVCVSALSVQTGAEPSDDVFFQPSGDWQKAKHGDVLRSRPVNVTFTNQEKGIHLKGAYQILFRTSQSAFDDGHAVTTVLVPDHDEKNSLIVTAPSTRTNGQCDSDKSVTHNSLGNALDELFYMRYLEAGHVVAISDGSSINYMSGQHEGRTVLDATVATLRLEELSLSKNAKIAFLANNEGAQAYGWAAALKKSYAPDLNVVGWALGGTSTNLTATFLETNGSPFSGYAISSLASLSHVYPKVKSALDDVLTLEGKNALKYARQHCVADVLNKFNNENILSSKYVKGSDSNLLELPALASVLNELSLGSHGIEVPDAPVRMVHSTAAQVAPYQNALDTSKAWCKNGAHVEFVTYEDCKMDQVLTELASRDETFHFLDRRFGGKDADSKCHYHSKHFVEQAEY
;
A
#
# COMPACT_ATOMS: atom_id res chain seq x y z
N MET A 1 -28.59 -21.12 -46.27
CA MET A 1 -27.79 -19.87 -46.20
C MET A 1 -28.55 -18.85 -45.35
N LEU A 2 -28.42 -18.93 -44.03
CA LEU A 2 -28.87 -17.91 -43.06
C LEU A 2 -28.35 -18.40 -41.70
N GLY A 3 -27.14 -17.97 -41.35
CA GLY A 3 -26.41 -18.47 -40.18
C GLY A 3 -24.95 -18.06 -40.22
N ALA A 4 -24.68 -16.75 -40.25
CA ALA A 4 -23.31 -16.23 -40.15
C ALA A 4 -23.21 -14.75 -39.73
N LEU A 5 -24.29 -14.08 -39.32
CA LEU A 5 -24.29 -12.61 -39.14
C LEU A 5 -24.65 -12.11 -37.73
N PHE A 6 -24.80 -12.99 -36.74
CA PHE A 6 -25.11 -12.58 -35.36
C PHE A 6 -23.94 -12.66 -34.36
N PHE A 7 -22.76 -13.15 -34.77
CA PHE A 7 -21.63 -13.38 -33.84
C PHE A 7 -20.52 -12.31 -33.86
N THR A 8 -20.65 -11.24 -34.64
CA THR A 8 -19.56 -10.24 -34.81
C THR A 8 -19.80 -8.91 -34.10
N ARG A 9 -20.91 -8.73 -33.36
CA ARG A 9 -21.22 -7.46 -32.67
C ARG A 9 -21.04 -7.47 -31.14
N PHE A 10 -20.74 -8.60 -30.52
CA PHE A 10 -20.48 -8.68 -29.07
C PHE A 10 -19.00 -8.79 -28.68
N SER A 11 -18.10 -9.07 -29.63
CA SER A 11 -16.67 -9.25 -29.35
C SER A 11 -15.84 -7.97 -29.39
N VAL A 12 -16.43 -6.83 -29.80
CA VAL A 12 -15.72 -5.55 -29.93
C VAL A 12 -15.96 -4.62 -28.73
N LEU A 13 -16.96 -4.90 -27.89
CA LEU A 13 -17.19 -4.13 -26.66
C LEU A 13 -16.35 -4.61 -25.45
N TRP A 14 -15.73 -5.79 -25.54
CA TRP A 14 -14.98 -6.40 -24.44
C TRP A 14 -13.47 -6.10 -24.44
N LEU A 15 -12.96 -5.50 -25.52
CA LEU A 15 -11.58 -5.01 -25.60
C LEU A 15 -11.42 -3.54 -25.16
N PHE A 16 -12.51 -2.90 -24.74
CA PHE A 16 -12.53 -1.47 -24.38
C PHE A 16 -12.63 -1.18 -22.88
N VAL A 17 -12.73 -2.18 -22.01
CA VAL A 17 -12.60 -1.98 -20.55
C VAL A 17 -11.14 -2.05 -20.09
N THR A 18 -10.22 -2.53 -20.94
CA THR A 18 -8.80 -2.71 -20.57
C THR A 18 -7.88 -1.58 -21.06
N VAL A 19 -8.38 -0.53 -21.74
CA VAL A 19 -7.50 0.53 -22.33
C VAL A 19 -7.95 1.97 -22.02
N CYS A 20 -9.09 2.20 -21.35
CA CYS A 20 -9.52 3.56 -20.99
C CYS A 20 -9.03 4.03 -19.60
N VAL A 21 -7.74 3.84 -19.31
CA VAL A 21 -7.01 4.68 -18.34
C VAL A 21 -5.83 5.36 -19.05
N SER A 22 -6.11 5.90 -20.24
CA SER A 22 -5.12 6.61 -21.07
C SER A 22 -5.45 8.10 -21.18
N ALA A 23 -5.91 8.67 -20.08
CA ALA A 23 -5.99 10.11 -19.86
C ALA A 23 -5.63 10.41 -18.40
N LEU A 24 -4.55 9.80 -17.92
CA LEU A 24 -3.87 10.30 -16.73
C LEU A 24 -3.16 11.58 -17.17
N SER A 25 -3.53 12.70 -16.56
CA SER A 25 -2.79 13.95 -16.71
C SER A 25 -1.30 13.65 -16.52
N VAL A 26 -0.51 14.02 -17.51
CA VAL A 26 0.95 13.95 -17.47
C VAL A 26 1.41 14.78 -16.29
N GLN A 27 1.68 14.13 -15.16
CA GLN A 27 2.36 14.75 -14.04
C GLN A 27 3.85 14.55 -14.33
N THR A 28 4.42 15.44 -15.15
CA THR A 28 5.88 15.56 -15.25
C THR A 28 6.42 15.60 -13.83
N GLY A 29 7.38 14.73 -13.51
CA GLY A 29 7.88 14.49 -12.14
C GLY A 29 7.82 15.76 -11.30
N ALA A 30 7.06 15.72 -10.22
CA ALA A 30 6.92 16.88 -9.35
C ALA A 30 8.32 17.36 -8.96
N GLU A 31 8.56 18.67 -9.05
CA GLU A 31 9.70 19.24 -8.34
C GLU A 31 9.53 18.93 -6.84
N PRO A 32 10.62 18.75 -6.06
CA PRO A 32 10.52 18.59 -4.62
C PRO A 32 9.63 19.71 -4.11
N SER A 33 8.53 19.36 -3.42
CA SER A 33 7.55 20.36 -3.01
C SER A 33 8.28 21.51 -2.33
N ASP A 34 8.29 22.70 -2.95
CA ASP A 34 8.87 23.94 -2.39
C ASP A 34 8.18 24.35 -1.07
N ASP A 35 7.13 23.63 -0.73
CA ASP A 35 6.45 23.71 0.54
C ASP A 35 7.36 23.26 1.69
N VAL A 36 7.86 24.27 2.41
CA VAL A 36 8.65 24.14 3.64
C VAL A 36 7.98 23.28 4.71
N PHE A 37 6.68 22.97 4.62
CA PHE A 37 6.01 22.02 5.51
C PHE A 37 6.66 20.64 5.50
N PHE A 38 7.08 20.14 4.34
CA PHE A 38 7.68 18.80 4.20
C PHE A 38 9.14 18.74 4.64
N GLN A 39 9.73 19.88 5.00
CA GLN A 39 11.11 19.98 5.46
C GLN A 39 11.13 20.26 6.97
N PRO A 40 11.54 19.27 7.79
CA PRO A 40 11.67 19.48 9.22
C PRO A 40 12.81 20.46 9.53
N SER A 41 12.65 21.23 10.61
CA SER A 41 13.57 22.29 11.00
C SER A 41 14.19 22.02 12.37
N GLY A 42 15.37 22.59 12.65
CA GLY A 42 16.06 22.43 13.94
C GLY A 42 16.58 21.00 14.16
N ASP A 43 16.69 20.60 15.43
CA ASP A 43 17.23 19.30 15.84
C ASP A 43 16.15 18.18 15.84
N TRP A 44 15.33 18.12 14.79
CA TRP A 44 14.20 17.19 14.70
C TRP A 44 14.61 15.71 14.78
N GLN A 45 15.85 15.38 14.44
CA GLN A 45 16.41 14.03 14.55
C GLN A 45 16.50 13.55 16.01
N LYS A 46 16.48 14.47 17.00
CA LYS A 46 16.43 14.14 18.43
C LYS A 46 15.02 13.76 18.91
N ALA A 47 13.99 14.02 18.11
CA ALA A 47 12.63 13.61 18.40
C ALA A 47 12.53 12.09 18.38
N LYS A 48 11.56 11.55 19.12
CA LYS A 48 11.25 10.12 19.13
C LYS A 48 10.39 9.76 17.93
N HIS A 49 10.43 8.49 17.55
CA HIS A 49 9.51 7.96 16.54
C HIS A 49 8.04 8.20 16.93
N GLY A 50 7.25 8.68 15.97
CA GLY A 50 5.87 9.13 16.16
C GLY A 50 5.71 10.48 16.85
N ASP A 51 6.79 11.24 17.14
CA ASP A 51 6.66 12.63 17.60
C ASP A 51 6.17 13.51 16.45
N VAL A 52 5.21 14.39 16.75
CA VAL A 52 4.73 15.42 15.82
C VAL A 52 5.79 16.50 15.71
N LEU A 53 6.29 16.72 14.50
CA LEU A 53 7.26 17.77 14.18
C LEU A 53 6.55 19.07 13.75
N ARG A 54 5.44 18.92 13.02
CA ARG A 54 4.60 20.03 12.57
C ARG A 54 3.20 19.52 12.20
N SER A 55 2.18 20.35 12.36
CA SER A 55 0.83 20.10 11.84
C SER A 55 0.31 21.33 11.08
N ARG A 56 -0.64 21.12 10.17
CA ARG A 56 -1.41 22.20 9.55
C ARG A 56 -2.80 21.72 9.12
N PRO A 57 -3.83 22.59 9.12
CA PRO A 57 -5.09 22.27 8.47
C PRO A 57 -4.92 22.22 6.93
N VAL A 58 -5.72 21.39 6.27
CA VAL A 58 -5.76 21.27 4.81
C VAL A 58 -7.19 21.23 4.28
N ASN A 59 -7.37 21.63 3.02
CA ASN A 59 -8.65 21.50 2.32
C ASN A 59 -8.66 20.19 1.53
N VAL A 60 -9.73 19.43 1.68
CA VAL A 60 -9.95 18.14 1.01
C VAL A 60 -10.92 18.36 -0.15
N THR A 61 -10.59 17.81 -1.32
CA THR A 61 -11.32 18.17 -2.56
C THR A 61 -12.52 17.26 -2.84
N PHE A 62 -12.59 16.08 -2.23
CA PHE A 62 -13.65 15.11 -2.48
C PHE A 62 -14.85 15.22 -1.53
N THR A 63 -14.75 15.97 -0.43
CA THR A 63 -15.79 16.12 0.60
C THR A 63 -16.67 17.36 0.38
N ASN A 64 -16.92 17.73 -0.87
CA ASN A 64 -17.73 18.93 -1.17
C ASN A 64 -19.17 18.77 -0.61
N GLN A 65 -19.77 19.85 -0.11
CA GLN A 65 -21.07 19.84 0.59
C GLN A 65 -22.21 19.21 -0.23
N GLU A 66 -22.13 19.26 -1.56
CA GLU A 66 -23.10 18.63 -2.47
C GLU A 66 -23.05 17.09 -2.45
N LYS A 67 -21.93 16.50 -2.00
CA LYS A 67 -21.71 15.04 -1.93
C LYS A 67 -22.09 14.43 -0.58
N GLY A 68 -22.55 15.23 0.39
CA GLY A 68 -23.15 14.74 1.64
C GLY A 68 -22.18 14.27 2.73
N ILE A 69 -20.88 14.49 2.60
CA ILE A 69 -19.88 14.15 3.64
C ILE A 69 -19.28 15.42 4.20
N HIS A 70 -19.51 15.64 5.49
CA HIS A 70 -19.01 16.80 6.22
C HIS A 70 -17.86 16.39 7.13
N LEU A 71 -16.74 17.10 6.99
CA LEU A 71 -15.57 16.96 7.85
C LEU A 71 -15.52 18.13 8.83
N LYS A 72 -15.27 17.80 10.09
CA LYS A 72 -15.01 18.76 11.17
C LYS A 72 -13.65 19.43 10.98
N GLY A 73 -12.72 18.67 10.39
CA GLY A 73 -11.39 19.14 10.06
C GLY A 73 -10.62 18.12 9.24
N ALA A 74 -9.56 18.60 8.59
CA ALA A 74 -8.57 17.77 7.95
C ALA A 74 -7.19 18.38 8.21
N TYR A 75 -6.21 17.53 8.52
CA TYR A 75 -4.89 17.95 8.99
C TYR A 75 -3.80 17.15 8.30
N GLN A 76 -2.71 17.82 7.93
CA GLN A 76 -1.45 17.16 7.64
C GLN A 76 -0.56 17.19 8.88
N ILE A 77 0.09 16.06 9.16
CA ILE A 77 0.99 15.88 10.30
C ILE A 77 2.35 15.44 9.76
N LEU A 78 3.36 16.29 9.91
CA LEU A 78 4.77 15.93 9.73
C LEU A 78 5.25 15.27 11.01
N PHE A 79 5.77 14.05 10.93
CA PHE A 79 6.21 13.28 12.08
C PHE A 79 7.56 12.60 11.87
N ARG A 80 8.23 12.31 12.99
CA ARG A 80 9.52 11.62 13.02
C ARG A 80 9.32 10.09 12.86
N THR A 81 10.10 9.45 11.98
CA THR A 81 10.02 8.01 11.70
C THR A 81 11.34 7.45 11.13
N SER A 82 11.50 6.14 11.06
CA SER A 82 12.62 5.47 10.40
C SER A 82 12.37 5.26 8.90
N GLN A 83 13.08 5.97 8.01
CA GLN A 83 12.93 5.79 6.55
C GLN A 83 14.10 5.05 5.90
N SER A 84 15.22 4.91 6.60
CA SER A 84 16.42 4.28 6.06
C SER A 84 17.12 3.38 7.08
N ALA A 85 18.12 2.63 6.61
CA ALA A 85 18.99 1.81 7.46
C ALA A 85 19.76 2.62 8.53
N PHE A 86 19.79 3.96 8.42
CA PHE A 86 20.42 4.86 9.39
C PHE A 86 19.45 5.40 10.44
N ASP A 87 18.21 4.90 10.45
CA ASP A 87 17.14 5.30 11.38
C ASP A 87 16.77 6.79 11.31
N ASP A 88 17.13 7.46 10.23
CA ASP A 88 16.76 8.83 9.92
C ASP A 88 15.52 8.88 9.03
N GLY A 89 14.67 9.88 9.26
CA GLY A 89 13.49 10.07 8.42
C GLY A 89 12.34 10.82 9.07
N HIS A 90 11.50 11.37 8.21
CA HIS A 90 10.27 12.04 8.56
C HIS A 90 9.26 11.79 7.45
N ALA A 91 8.00 11.62 7.81
CA ALA A 91 6.93 11.41 6.84
C ALA A 91 5.74 12.30 7.18
N VAL A 92 4.78 12.34 6.28
CA VAL A 92 3.52 13.04 6.50
C VAL A 92 2.38 12.03 6.51
N THR A 93 1.37 12.32 7.31
CA THR A 93 0.07 11.65 7.21
C THR A 93 -1.02 12.70 7.13
N THR A 94 -2.06 12.43 6.36
CA THR A 94 -3.24 13.30 6.28
C THR A 94 -4.39 12.67 7.05
N VAL A 95 -4.95 13.39 8.02
CA VAL A 95 -6.01 12.91 8.89
C VAL A 95 -7.31 13.64 8.59
N LEU A 96 -8.39 12.89 8.44
CA LEU A 96 -9.73 13.34 8.15
C LEU A 96 -10.62 13.09 9.37
N VAL A 97 -11.29 14.13 9.86
CA VAL A 97 -12.13 14.08 11.05
C VAL A 97 -13.60 14.26 10.64
N PRO A 98 -14.47 13.26 10.83
CA PRO A 98 -15.89 13.40 10.53
C PRO A 98 -16.57 14.36 11.54
N ASP A 99 -17.69 14.98 11.14
CA ASP A 99 -18.48 15.86 12.01
C ASP A 99 -19.06 15.16 13.26
N HIS A 100 -19.21 13.84 13.20
CA HIS A 100 -19.75 12.97 14.25
C HIS A 100 -18.70 12.01 14.81
N ASP A 101 -17.55 12.54 15.24
CA ASP A 101 -16.36 11.82 15.73
C ASP A 101 -16.49 11.16 17.13
N GLU A 102 -17.71 10.89 17.61
CA GLU A 102 -18.00 10.43 18.97
C GLU A 102 -17.42 9.05 19.33
N LYS A 103 -16.96 8.26 18.34
CA LYS A 103 -16.52 6.88 18.53
C LYS A 103 -15.14 6.73 19.15
N ASN A 104 -14.33 7.79 19.21
CA ASN A 104 -12.94 7.74 19.71
C ASN A 104 -12.17 6.55 19.09
N SER A 105 -12.14 6.51 17.77
CA SER A 105 -11.65 5.38 16.97
C SER A 105 -10.99 5.87 15.69
N LEU A 106 -9.97 5.13 15.26
CA LEU A 106 -9.11 5.49 14.15
C LEU A 106 -9.06 4.36 13.12
N ILE A 107 -9.30 4.71 11.86
CA ILE A 107 -8.93 3.90 10.70
C ILE A 107 -7.65 4.47 10.13
N VAL A 108 -6.63 3.63 10.00
CA VAL A 108 -5.39 3.98 9.30
C VAL A 108 -5.41 3.28 7.95
N THR A 109 -5.14 4.02 6.88
CA THR A 109 -5.23 3.52 5.51
C THR A 109 -4.20 4.16 4.59
N ALA A 110 -3.92 3.51 3.46
CA ALA A 110 -3.00 4.01 2.45
C ALA A 110 -3.76 4.38 1.16
N PRO A 111 -3.21 5.31 0.35
CA PRO A 111 -3.61 5.43 -1.04
C PRO A 111 -3.23 4.18 -1.85
N SER A 112 -4.02 3.86 -2.86
CA SER A 112 -3.87 2.69 -3.75
C SER A 112 -2.59 2.74 -4.61
N THR A 113 -2.06 3.93 -4.88
CA THR A 113 -0.87 4.14 -5.72
C THR A 113 0.31 4.65 -4.90
N ARG A 114 1.34 3.83 -4.73
CA ARG A 114 2.57 4.17 -3.98
C ARG A 114 3.81 3.75 -4.78
N THR A 115 4.69 4.69 -5.11
CA THR A 115 6.01 4.38 -5.68
C THR A 115 7.07 5.35 -5.19
N ASN A 116 8.35 5.03 -5.48
CA ASN A 116 9.55 5.81 -5.13
C ASN A 116 9.61 7.26 -5.67
N GLY A 117 8.64 7.65 -6.50
CA GLY A 117 8.60 8.99 -7.07
C GLY A 117 8.16 10.02 -6.05
N GLN A 118 8.44 11.28 -6.33
CA GLN A 118 7.73 12.42 -5.71
C GLN A 118 6.30 12.47 -6.21
N CYS A 119 5.58 11.37 -5.97
CA CYS A 119 4.14 11.37 -6.06
C CYS A 119 3.67 12.09 -4.83
N ASP A 120 2.92 13.14 -5.08
CA ASP A 120 2.23 13.92 -4.08
C ASP A 120 1.14 13.07 -3.39
N SER A 121 1.49 11.92 -2.79
CA SER A 121 0.61 11.08 -1.98
C SER A 121 0.01 11.89 -0.83
N ASP A 122 0.81 12.78 -0.24
CA ASP A 122 0.36 13.77 0.73
C ASP A 122 -0.63 14.80 0.17
N LYS A 123 -0.70 14.95 -1.16
CA LYS A 123 -1.69 15.79 -1.83
C LYS A 123 -2.79 14.99 -2.53
N SER A 124 -2.82 13.66 -2.40
CA SER A 124 -3.82 12.79 -3.03
C SER A 124 -5.26 13.20 -2.68
N VAL A 125 -5.49 13.65 -1.45
CA VAL A 125 -6.80 14.11 -0.99
C VAL A 125 -7.02 15.62 -1.11
N THR A 126 -5.97 16.38 -1.40
CA THR A 126 -6.03 17.85 -1.54
C THR A 126 -6.06 18.30 -3.00
N HIS A 127 -5.93 17.37 -3.95
CA HIS A 127 -6.03 17.61 -5.38
C HIS A 127 -6.95 16.58 -6.03
N ASN A 128 -7.91 17.05 -6.83
CA ASN A 128 -8.81 16.18 -7.57
C ASN A 128 -8.05 15.46 -8.69
N SER A 129 -8.01 14.13 -8.62
CA SER A 129 -7.60 13.29 -9.74
C SER A 129 -8.57 12.10 -9.87
N LEU A 130 -8.82 11.66 -11.10
CA LEU A 130 -9.62 10.46 -11.36
C LEU A 130 -9.01 9.20 -10.72
N GLY A 131 -7.70 9.21 -10.45
CA GLY A 131 -6.99 8.11 -9.80
C GLY A 131 -7.37 7.91 -8.33
N ASN A 132 -7.82 8.96 -7.63
CA ASN A 132 -8.11 8.90 -6.19
C ASN A 132 -9.54 8.46 -5.88
N ALA A 133 -10.43 8.38 -6.88
CA ALA A 133 -11.86 8.11 -6.66
C ALA A 133 -12.14 6.75 -5.99
N LEU A 134 -11.33 5.72 -6.29
CA LEU A 134 -11.43 4.42 -5.63
C LEU A 134 -11.05 4.50 -4.16
N ASP A 135 -9.94 5.17 -3.84
CA ASP A 135 -9.48 5.38 -2.47
C ASP A 135 -10.51 6.18 -1.65
N GLU A 136 -11.06 7.24 -2.25
CA GLU A 136 -12.13 8.04 -1.66
C GLU A 136 -13.34 7.18 -1.28
N LEU A 137 -13.76 6.25 -2.14
CA LEU A 137 -14.85 5.30 -1.85
C LEU A 137 -14.61 4.49 -0.57
N PHE A 138 -13.36 4.09 -0.29
CA PHE A 138 -13.03 3.41 0.95
C PHE A 138 -13.04 4.37 2.15
N TYR A 139 -12.44 5.56 2.01
CA TYR A 139 -12.35 6.53 3.10
C TYR A 139 -13.72 7.00 3.56
N MET A 140 -14.59 7.33 2.61
CA MET A 140 -15.94 7.83 2.84
C MET A 140 -16.75 6.88 3.73
N ARG A 141 -16.65 5.57 3.49
CA ARG A 141 -17.41 4.58 4.26
C ARG A 141 -17.08 4.59 5.76
N TYR A 142 -15.82 4.81 6.13
CA TYR A 142 -15.42 4.87 7.53
C TYR A 142 -15.69 6.22 8.17
N LEU A 143 -15.58 7.31 7.39
CA LEU A 143 -15.98 8.65 7.82
C LEU A 143 -17.48 8.72 8.13
N GLU A 144 -18.33 8.17 7.24
CA GLU A 144 -19.78 8.04 7.48
C GLU A 144 -20.10 7.22 8.72
N ALA A 145 -19.31 6.17 8.98
CA ALA A 145 -19.42 5.39 10.19
C ALA A 145 -18.87 6.11 11.44
N GLY A 146 -18.35 7.34 11.34
CA GLY A 146 -17.91 8.16 12.47
C GLY A 146 -16.49 7.84 12.97
N HIS A 147 -15.67 7.21 12.14
CA HIS A 147 -14.26 6.96 12.45
C HIS A 147 -13.39 8.10 11.92
N VAL A 148 -12.39 8.53 12.71
CA VAL A 148 -11.30 9.36 12.17
C VAL A 148 -10.51 8.50 11.18
N VAL A 149 -10.11 9.07 10.05
CA VAL A 149 -9.35 8.36 9.01
C VAL A 149 -7.97 9.01 8.85
N ALA A 150 -6.90 8.30 9.19
CA ALA A 150 -5.53 8.70 8.89
C ALA A 150 -5.05 8.00 7.62
N ILE A 151 -4.72 8.80 6.62
CA ILE A 151 -4.16 8.36 5.35
C ILE A 151 -2.64 8.47 5.49
N SER A 152 -2.01 7.31 5.69
CA SER A 152 -0.56 7.19 5.79
C SER A 152 -0.03 6.52 4.53
N ASP A 153 0.67 7.32 3.74
CA ASP A 153 1.36 6.91 2.52
C ASP A 153 2.64 6.12 2.79
N GLY A 154 2.96 5.86 4.06
CA GLY A 154 4.17 5.22 4.54
C GLY A 154 5.41 5.60 3.74
N SER A 155 5.89 6.85 3.75
CA SER A 155 7.15 7.25 3.11
C SER A 155 7.28 6.88 1.62
N SER A 156 7.13 7.88 0.75
CA SER A 156 7.36 7.75 -0.70
C SER A 156 8.77 7.30 -1.10
N ILE A 157 9.76 7.23 -0.20
CA ILE A 157 11.16 6.92 -0.56
C ILE A 157 11.59 5.47 -0.30
N ASN A 158 10.78 4.67 0.42
CA ASN A 158 11.14 3.32 0.85
C ASN A 158 10.18 2.23 0.37
N TYR A 159 9.50 2.45 -0.77
CA TYR A 159 8.62 1.47 -1.43
C TYR A 159 9.18 0.04 -1.44
N MET A 160 8.39 -0.92 -0.96
CA MET A 160 8.76 -2.33 -0.83
C MET A 160 9.87 -2.61 0.19
N SER A 161 10.36 -1.61 0.93
CA SER A 161 11.20 -1.81 2.13
C SER A 161 10.31 -2.02 3.35
N GLY A 162 9.69 -3.20 3.38
CA GLY A 162 8.59 -3.50 4.28
C GLY A 162 8.80 -3.17 5.76
N GLN A 163 9.98 -3.45 6.33
CA GLN A 163 10.26 -3.10 7.72
C GLN A 163 10.21 -1.59 7.99
N HIS A 164 10.71 -0.77 7.06
CA HIS A 164 10.73 0.68 7.21
C HIS A 164 9.34 1.28 6.96
N GLU A 165 8.62 0.75 5.96
CA GLU A 165 7.23 1.12 5.70
C GLU A 165 6.32 0.78 6.90
N GLY A 166 6.46 -0.43 7.45
CA GLY A 166 5.70 -0.88 8.61
C GLY A 166 5.91 -0.01 9.85
N ARG A 167 7.17 0.36 10.15
CA ARG A 167 7.48 1.32 11.23
C ARG A 167 6.87 2.69 10.96
N THR A 168 6.95 3.18 9.73
CA THR A 168 6.37 4.46 9.35
C THR A 168 4.85 4.49 9.51
N VAL A 169 4.15 3.41 9.18
CA VAL A 169 2.70 3.28 9.41
C VAL A 169 2.36 3.32 10.92
N LEU A 170 3.13 2.62 11.75
CA LEU A 170 2.95 2.63 13.20
C LEU A 170 3.26 4.01 13.80
N ASP A 171 4.31 4.67 13.35
CA ASP A 171 4.68 6.02 13.79
C ASP A 171 3.68 7.08 13.33
N ALA A 172 3.12 6.96 12.14
CA ALA A 172 2.02 7.81 11.67
C ALA A 172 0.80 7.68 12.59
N THR A 173 0.52 6.46 13.05
CA THR A 173 -0.57 6.17 13.99
C THR A 173 -0.29 6.84 15.34
N VAL A 174 0.92 6.70 15.87
CA VAL A 174 1.33 7.35 17.12
C VAL A 174 1.25 8.87 17.00
N ALA A 175 1.73 9.46 15.90
CA ALA A 175 1.66 10.90 15.65
C ALA A 175 0.22 11.39 15.56
N THR A 176 -0.66 10.63 14.90
CA THR A 176 -2.10 10.91 14.84
C THR A 176 -2.71 10.94 16.24
N LEU A 177 -2.45 9.94 17.08
CA LEU A 177 -2.99 9.90 18.45
C LEU A 177 -2.45 11.02 19.36
N ARG A 178 -1.34 11.66 18.98
CA ARG A 178 -0.70 12.74 19.74
C ARG A 178 -1.14 14.14 19.31
N LEU A 179 -1.84 14.27 18.18
CA LEU A 179 -2.32 15.57 17.72
C LEU A 179 -3.54 16.00 18.55
N GLU A 180 -3.38 17.05 19.37
CA GLU A 180 -4.38 17.52 20.32
C GLU A 180 -5.69 17.95 19.62
N GLU A 181 -5.57 18.52 18.42
CA GLU A 181 -6.69 18.97 17.58
C GLU A 181 -7.68 17.86 17.24
N LEU A 182 -7.24 16.59 17.27
CA LEU A 182 -8.09 15.43 16.97
C LEU A 182 -8.87 14.94 18.19
N SER A 183 -8.47 15.33 19.40
CA SER A 183 -9.09 14.86 20.66
C SER A 183 -9.22 13.33 20.77
N LEU A 184 -8.37 12.57 20.07
CA LEU A 184 -8.33 11.12 20.16
C LEU A 184 -7.71 10.69 21.49
N SER A 185 -8.33 9.73 22.15
CA SER A 185 -7.74 9.09 23.32
C SER A 185 -6.52 8.27 22.92
N LYS A 186 -5.50 8.25 23.77
CA LYS A 186 -4.38 7.30 23.67
C LYS A 186 -4.82 5.82 23.59
N ASN A 187 -6.02 5.49 24.08
CA ASN A 187 -6.59 4.14 24.06
C ASN A 187 -7.65 3.97 22.96
N ALA A 188 -7.77 4.91 22.02
CA ALA A 188 -8.68 4.81 20.89
C ALA A 188 -8.50 3.46 20.20
N LYS A 189 -9.61 2.82 19.80
CA LYS A 189 -9.53 1.58 19.01
C LYS A 189 -8.98 1.94 17.64
N ILE A 190 -8.03 1.15 17.15
CA ILE A 190 -7.37 1.39 15.87
C ILE A 190 -7.59 0.19 14.96
N ALA A 191 -8.04 0.42 13.75
CA ALA A 191 -8.03 -0.59 12.72
C ALA A 191 -7.26 -0.11 11.50
N PHE A 192 -6.71 -1.06 10.76
CA PHE A 192 -5.88 -0.80 9.60
C PHE A 192 -6.53 -1.41 8.37
N LEU A 193 -6.57 -0.65 7.28
CA LEU A 193 -7.05 -1.09 5.98
C LEU A 193 -6.02 -0.72 4.93
N ALA A 194 -5.56 -1.67 4.13
CA ALA A 194 -4.82 -1.33 2.93
C ALA A 194 -4.98 -2.40 1.86
N ASN A 195 -5.05 -1.95 0.61
CA ASN A 195 -5.09 -2.81 -0.57
C ASN A 195 -3.85 -2.55 -1.43
N ASN A 196 -3.60 -3.45 -2.36
CA ASN A 196 -2.54 -3.35 -3.35
C ASN A 196 -1.18 -3.07 -2.72
N GLU A 197 -0.48 -2.05 -3.21
CA GLU A 197 0.86 -1.67 -2.76
C GLU A 197 0.89 -1.32 -1.27
N GLY A 198 -0.16 -0.67 -0.76
CA GLY A 198 -0.28 -0.35 0.66
C GLY A 198 -0.42 -1.58 1.56
N ALA A 199 -0.98 -2.69 1.05
CA ALA A 199 -1.20 -3.89 1.85
C ALA A 199 0.12 -4.52 2.31
N GLN A 200 1.20 -4.37 1.55
CA GLN A 200 2.53 -4.85 1.96
C GLN A 200 3.00 -4.10 3.21
N ALA A 201 2.98 -2.77 3.17
CA ALA A 201 3.45 -1.91 4.26
C ALA A 201 2.67 -2.19 5.55
N TYR A 202 1.36 -2.39 5.41
CA TYR A 202 0.45 -2.64 6.52
C TYR A 202 0.55 -4.07 7.04
N GLY A 203 0.89 -5.03 6.18
CA GLY A 203 1.28 -6.38 6.60
C GLY A 203 2.54 -6.39 7.46
N TRP A 204 3.55 -5.58 7.10
CA TRP A 204 4.73 -5.38 7.94
C TRP A 204 4.43 -4.62 9.23
N ALA A 205 3.57 -3.60 9.18
CA ALA A 205 3.10 -2.91 10.38
C ALA A 205 2.42 -3.90 11.35
N ALA A 206 1.57 -4.79 10.83
CA ALA A 206 0.92 -5.84 11.61
C ALA A 206 1.93 -6.78 12.27
N ALA A 207 2.93 -7.23 11.50
CA ALA A 207 3.97 -8.12 11.96
C ALA A 207 4.90 -7.48 13.03
N LEU A 208 5.15 -6.17 12.92
CA LEU A 208 6.07 -5.42 13.79
C LEU A 208 5.39 -4.77 15.00
N LYS A 209 4.07 -4.58 14.99
CA LYS A 209 3.31 -3.85 16.03
C LYS A 209 3.71 -4.29 17.43
N LYS A 210 3.71 -5.60 17.70
CA LYS A 210 4.00 -6.15 19.02
C LYS A 210 5.37 -5.75 19.57
N SER A 211 6.40 -5.72 18.72
CA SER A 211 7.76 -5.36 19.12
C SER A 211 8.05 -3.86 19.07
N TYR A 212 7.40 -3.13 18.17
CA TYR A 212 7.74 -1.74 17.86
C TYR A 212 6.80 -0.72 18.50
N ALA A 213 5.49 -0.98 18.48
CA ALA A 213 4.46 -0.10 19.01
C ALA A 213 3.42 -0.89 19.85
N PRO A 214 3.85 -1.56 20.94
CA PRO A 214 3.00 -2.48 21.70
C PRO A 214 1.76 -1.81 22.31
N ASP A 215 1.88 -0.52 22.63
CA ASP A 215 0.84 0.27 23.32
C ASP A 215 -0.35 0.63 22.42
N LEU A 216 -0.26 0.44 21.10
CA LEU A 216 -1.37 0.73 20.19
C LEU A 216 -2.50 -0.28 20.40
N ASN A 217 -3.72 0.23 20.65
CA ASN A 217 -4.93 -0.56 20.81
C ASN A 217 -5.51 -0.99 19.44
N VAL A 218 -4.78 -1.86 18.75
CA VAL A 218 -5.17 -2.36 17.43
C VAL A 218 -6.21 -3.46 17.56
N VAL A 219 -7.36 -3.28 16.91
CA VAL A 219 -8.50 -4.22 16.95
C VAL A 219 -8.61 -5.07 15.70
N GLY A 220 -7.96 -4.70 14.59
CA GLY A 220 -7.92 -5.54 13.39
C GLY A 220 -7.15 -4.94 12.23
N TRP A 221 -6.72 -5.83 11.34
CA TRP A 221 -6.02 -5.53 10.09
C TRP A 221 -6.81 -6.10 8.92
N ALA A 222 -7.07 -5.30 7.89
CA ALA A 222 -7.64 -5.74 6.63
C ALA A 222 -6.67 -5.46 5.50
N LEU A 223 -6.21 -6.52 4.83
CA LEU A 223 -5.15 -6.48 3.83
C LEU A 223 -5.64 -7.12 2.52
N GLY A 224 -5.61 -6.39 1.41
CA GLY A 224 -6.02 -6.89 0.10
C GLY A 224 -4.87 -6.96 -0.90
N GLY A 225 -4.71 -8.07 -1.62
CA GLY A 225 -3.71 -8.18 -2.70
C GLY A 225 -2.26 -8.02 -2.22
N THR A 226 -1.93 -8.57 -1.05
CA THR A 226 -0.65 -8.32 -0.37
C THR A 226 0.54 -8.96 -1.06
N SER A 227 1.53 -8.17 -1.47
CA SER A 227 2.84 -8.65 -1.91
C SER A 227 3.69 -9.06 -0.73
N THR A 228 3.77 -10.36 -0.41
CA THR A 228 4.49 -10.86 0.77
C THR A 228 5.91 -11.37 0.49
N ASN A 229 6.25 -11.58 -0.79
CA ASN A 229 7.58 -12.03 -1.21
C ASN A 229 8.06 -11.19 -2.39
N LEU A 230 9.06 -10.33 -2.14
CA LEU A 230 9.53 -9.37 -3.15
C LEU A 230 10.20 -10.04 -4.35
N THR A 231 10.87 -11.18 -4.16
CA THR A 231 11.45 -11.94 -5.27
C THR A 231 10.36 -12.46 -6.19
N ALA A 232 9.30 -13.04 -5.62
CA ALA A 232 8.17 -13.56 -6.39
C ALA A 232 7.42 -12.42 -7.10
N THR A 233 7.14 -11.32 -6.41
CA THR A 233 6.52 -10.12 -6.99
C THR A 233 7.37 -9.52 -8.12
N PHE A 234 8.70 -9.45 -7.96
CA PHE A 234 9.60 -8.99 -9.01
C PHE A 234 9.50 -9.90 -10.24
N LEU A 235 9.54 -11.22 -10.06
CA LEU A 235 9.49 -12.18 -11.17
C LEU A 235 8.14 -12.18 -11.88
N GLU A 236 7.04 -12.05 -11.15
CA GLU A 236 5.67 -11.96 -11.69
C GLU A 236 5.49 -10.70 -12.56
N THR A 237 6.07 -9.58 -12.13
CA THR A 237 5.93 -8.30 -12.84
C THR A 237 6.94 -8.11 -13.97
N ASN A 238 8.12 -8.75 -13.91
CA ASN A 238 9.18 -8.61 -14.90
C ASN A 238 8.80 -9.19 -16.28
N GLY A 239 8.90 -8.38 -17.33
CA GLY A 239 8.49 -8.76 -18.68
C GLY A 239 6.98 -8.74 -18.92
N SER A 240 6.19 -8.31 -17.94
CA SER A 240 4.74 -8.13 -18.07
C SER A 240 4.36 -6.65 -18.20
N PRO A 241 3.09 -6.31 -18.44
CA PRO A 241 2.63 -4.92 -18.45
C PRO A 241 2.93 -4.15 -17.15
N PHE A 242 3.25 -4.86 -16.07
CA PHE A 242 3.53 -4.31 -14.74
C PHE A 242 5.03 -4.19 -14.41
N SER A 243 5.93 -4.34 -15.38
CA SER A 243 7.39 -4.34 -15.16
C SER A 243 7.93 -3.05 -14.53
N GLY A 244 7.16 -1.95 -14.55
CA GLY A 244 7.46 -0.75 -13.79
C GLY A 244 7.60 -1.00 -12.27
N TYR A 245 6.82 -1.93 -11.70
CA TYR A 245 6.95 -2.32 -10.28
C TYR A 245 8.26 -3.03 -9.97
N ALA A 246 8.76 -3.87 -10.89
CA ALA A 246 10.05 -4.53 -10.75
C ALA A 246 11.20 -3.50 -10.67
N ILE A 247 11.20 -2.50 -11.56
CA ILE A 247 12.20 -1.42 -11.53
C ILE A 247 12.06 -0.56 -10.28
N SER A 248 10.83 -0.17 -9.92
CA SER A 248 10.56 0.59 -8.69
C SER A 248 11.10 -0.13 -7.46
N SER A 249 10.85 -1.42 -7.32
CA SER A 249 11.36 -2.20 -6.18
C SER A 249 12.89 -2.13 -6.09
N LEU A 250 13.61 -2.33 -7.20
CA LEU A 250 15.08 -2.18 -7.22
C LEU A 250 15.55 -0.76 -6.92
N ALA A 251 14.83 0.24 -7.43
CA ALA A 251 15.16 1.65 -7.22
C ALA A 251 15.04 2.04 -5.75
N SER A 252 14.06 1.48 -5.04
CA SER A 252 13.88 1.67 -3.60
C SER A 252 14.92 0.94 -2.77
N LEU A 253 15.13 -0.37 -3.02
CA LEU A 253 16.08 -1.15 -2.25
C LEU A 253 17.51 -0.60 -2.39
N SER A 254 17.86 -0.08 -3.56
CA SER A 254 19.14 0.61 -3.78
C SER A 254 19.22 2.01 -3.18
N HIS A 255 18.10 2.61 -2.78
CA HIS A 255 18.09 3.86 -2.02
C HIS A 255 18.23 3.57 -0.52
N VAL A 256 17.45 2.62 -0.01
CA VAL A 256 17.37 2.29 1.42
C VAL A 256 18.60 1.50 1.91
N TYR A 257 19.16 0.61 1.07
CA TYR A 257 20.26 -0.28 1.46
C TYR A 257 21.54 0.04 0.67
N PRO A 258 22.54 0.72 1.28
CA PRO A 258 23.81 1.05 0.62
C PRO A 258 24.54 -0.17 0.02
N LYS A 259 24.46 -1.33 0.70
CA LYS A 259 25.02 -2.61 0.20
C LYS A 259 24.39 -3.05 -1.12
N VAL A 260 23.08 -2.84 -1.28
CA VAL A 260 22.34 -3.14 -2.52
C VAL A 260 22.72 -2.15 -3.60
N LYS A 261 22.81 -0.85 -3.26
CA LYS A 261 23.27 0.19 -4.20
C LYS A 261 24.61 -0.17 -4.83
N SER A 262 25.59 -0.50 -3.99
CA SER A 262 26.95 -0.84 -4.45
C SER A 262 26.92 -2.06 -5.37
N ALA A 263 26.20 -3.12 -5.00
CA ALA A 263 26.12 -4.33 -5.82
C ALA A 263 25.46 -4.06 -7.19
N LEU A 264 24.42 -3.23 -7.24
CA LEU A 264 23.74 -2.87 -8.48
C LEU A 264 24.59 -1.95 -9.37
N ASP A 265 25.39 -1.05 -8.80
CA ASP A 265 26.24 -0.15 -9.58
C ASP A 265 27.26 -0.90 -10.46
N ASP A 266 27.71 -2.08 -10.01
CA ASP A 266 28.66 -2.92 -10.72
C ASP A 266 28.01 -3.68 -11.88
N VAL A 267 26.78 -4.15 -11.69
CA VAL A 267 26.11 -5.04 -12.66
C VAL A 267 25.15 -4.33 -13.60
N LEU A 268 24.65 -3.13 -13.28
CA LEU A 268 23.71 -2.43 -14.14
C LEU A 268 24.42 -1.77 -15.32
N THR A 269 23.80 -1.82 -16.49
CA THR A 269 24.19 -1.02 -17.66
C THR A 269 23.88 0.46 -17.41
N LEU A 270 24.30 1.34 -18.33
CA LEU A 270 23.88 2.75 -18.28
C LEU A 270 22.34 2.89 -18.32
N GLU A 271 21.69 2.07 -19.14
CA GLU A 271 20.22 2.06 -19.24
C GLU A 271 19.56 1.54 -17.97
N GLY A 272 20.12 0.51 -17.32
CA GLY A 272 19.70 0.05 -15.99
C GLY A 272 19.76 1.16 -14.94
N LYS A 273 20.86 1.90 -14.88
CA LYS A 273 21.02 3.04 -13.97
C LYS A 273 20.03 4.17 -14.27
N ASN A 274 19.82 4.47 -15.55
CA ASN A 274 18.82 5.45 -15.98
C ASN A 274 17.40 5.03 -15.63
N ALA A 275 17.09 3.74 -15.72
CA ALA A 275 15.79 3.20 -15.35
C ALA A 275 15.51 3.35 -13.86
N LEU A 276 16.48 3.00 -12.99
CA LEU A 276 16.37 3.24 -11.55
C LEU A 276 16.19 4.72 -11.23
N LYS A 277 16.95 5.61 -11.90
CA LYS A 277 16.81 7.06 -11.73
C LYS A 277 15.41 7.53 -12.14
N TYR A 278 14.90 7.06 -13.27
CA TYR A 278 13.57 7.43 -13.76
C TYR A 278 12.48 7.03 -12.75
N ALA A 279 12.54 5.79 -12.23
CA ALA A 279 11.58 5.28 -11.26
C ALA A 279 11.58 6.05 -9.92
N ARG A 280 12.68 6.72 -9.56
CA ARG A 280 12.74 7.61 -8.38
C ARG A 280 12.19 9.01 -8.63
N GLN A 281 12.01 9.40 -9.89
CA GLN A 281 11.66 10.77 -10.28
C GLN A 281 10.24 10.88 -10.81
N HIS A 282 9.56 9.77 -11.05
CA HIS A 282 8.25 9.73 -11.72
C HIS A 282 7.27 8.88 -10.94
N CYS A 283 5.99 9.12 -11.18
CA CYS A 283 4.93 8.39 -10.53
C CYS A 283 4.64 7.04 -11.12
N VAL A 284 3.95 6.20 -10.33
CA VAL A 284 3.64 4.82 -10.67
C VAL A 284 3.09 4.66 -12.08
N ALA A 285 2.18 5.55 -12.49
CA ALA A 285 1.58 5.53 -13.81
C ALA A 285 2.61 5.73 -14.92
N ASP A 286 3.49 6.72 -14.77
CA ASP A 286 4.54 7.01 -15.75
C ASP A 286 5.57 5.87 -15.81
N VAL A 287 5.94 5.31 -14.65
CA VAL A 287 6.88 4.20 -14.55
C VAL A 287 6.29 2.95 -15.20
N LEU A 288 5.02 2.62 -14.91
CA LEU A 288 4.32 1.50 -15.55
C LEU A 288 4.20 1.70 -17.06
N ASN A 289 3.82 2.89 -17.51
CA ASN A 289 3.70 3.20 -18.94
C ASN A 289 5.04 3.10 -19.67
N LYS A 290 6.11 3.65 -19.08
CA LYS A 290 7.45 3.66 -19.69
C LYS A 290 8.06 2.26 -19.79
N PHE A 291 7.88 1.44 -18.78
CA PHE A 291 8.53 0.13 -18.69
C PHE A 291 7.58 -1.03 -19.00
N ASN A 292 6.42 -0.77 -19.59
CA ASN A 292 5.45 -1.79 -19.98
C ASN A 292 6.10 -2.91 -20.82
N ASN A 293 5.99 -4.16 -20.37
CA ASN A 293 6.58 -5.38 -20.98
C ASN A 293 8.12 -5.39 -21.06
N GLU A 294 8.83 -4.51 -20.36
CA GLU A 294 10.30 -4.54 -20.32
C GLU A 294 10.81 -5.70 -19.46
N ASN A 295 11.75 -6.49 -20.00
CA ASN A 295 12.48 -7.48 -19.21
C ASN A 295 13.68 -6.81 -18.54
N ILE A 296 13.55 -6.52 -17.25
CA ILE A 296 14.54 -5.82 -16.41
C ILE A 296 15.79 -6.67 -16.18
N LEU A 297 15.68 -7.99 -16.35
CA LEU A 297 16.80 -8.93 -16.29
C LEU A 297 17.58 -9.05 -17.61
N SER A 298 17.13 -8.38 -18.68
CA SER A 298 17.79 -8.45 -19.99
C SER A 298 19.12 -7.72 -20.03
N SER A 299 19.93 -8.04 -21.05
CA SER A 299 21.23 -7.39 -21.33
C SER A 299 21.13 -5.88 -21.61
N LYS A 300 19.91 -5.37 -21.85
CA LYS A 300 19.63 -3.94 -21.93
C LYS A 300 19.88 -3.25 -20.60
N TYR A 301 19.46 -3.85 -19.47
CA TYR A 301 19.48 -3.23 -18.14
C TYR A 301 20.57 -3.80 -17.23
N VAL A 302 20.90 -5.09 -17.39
CA VAL A 302 21.90 -5.82 -16.58
C VAL A 302 23.05 -6.27 -17.48
N LYS A 303 24.30 -6.12 -17.03
CA LYS A 303 25.49 -6.59 -17.75
C LYS A 303 25.59 -8.11 -17.67
N GLY A 304 25.98 -8.73 -18.78
CA GLY A 304 26.12 -10.19 -18.89
C GLY A 304 24.80 -10.86 -19.27
N SER A 305 24.89 -12.00 -19.98
CA SER A 305 23.76 -12.65 -20.64
C SER A 305 22.98 -13.65 -19.79
N ASP A 306 23.40 -13.93 -18.54
CA ASP A 306 22.80 -14.96 -17.67
C ASP A 306 22.46 -14.38 -16.29
N SER A 307 21.18 -14.04 -16.12
CA SER A 307 20.63 -13.08 -15.15
C SER A 307 20.54 -13.58 -13.71
N ASN A 308 21.59 -13.35 -12.92
CA ASN A 308 21.62 -13.61 -11.47
C ASN A 308 21.44 -12.34 -10.62
N LEU A 309 20.76 -11.31 -11.15
CA LEU A 309 20.57 -10.03 -10.46
C LEU A 309 20.00 -10.22 -9.04
N LEU A 310 18.93 -11.02 -8.93
CA LEU A 310 18.26 -11.30 -7.66
C LEU A 310 19.08 -12.23 -6.73
N GLU A 311 20.09 -12.91 -7.27
CA GLU A 311 20.99 -13.80 -6.53
C GLU A 311 22.25 -13.07 -6.03
N LEU A 312 22.46 -11.80 -6.41
CA LEU A 312 23.55 -11.01 -5.87
C LEU A 312 23.49 -11.05 -4.34
N PRO A 313 24.56 -11.45 -3.62
CA PRO A 313 24.48 -11.72 -2.19
C PRO A 313 23.87 -10.57 -1.37
N ALA A 314 24.21 -9.32 -1.72
CA ALA A 314 23.67 -8.14 -1.05
C ALA A 314 22.16 -7.95 -1.29
N LEU A 315 21.67 -8.21 -2.51
CA LEU A 315 20.25 -8.09 -2.86
C LEU A 315 19.46 -9.30 -2.34
N ALA A 316 19.94 -10.53 -2.59
CA ALA A 316 19.33 -11.76 -2.11
C ALA A 316 19.12 -11.75 -0.58
N SER A 317 20.11 -11.27 0.18
CA SER A 317 20.02 -11.10 1.63
C SER A 317 18.86 -10.17 2.02
N VAL A 318 18.70 -9.03 1.33
CA VAL A 318 17.62 -8.06 1.62
C VAL A 318 16.26 -8.59 1.18
N LEU A 319 16.17 -9.25 0.03
CA LEU A 319 14.92 -9.85 -0.44
C LEU A 319 14.42 -10.95 0.51
N ASN A 320 15.33 -11.76 1.05
CA ASN A 320 15.01 -12.76 2.06
C ASN A 320 14.58 -12.11 3.38
N GLU A 321 15.28 -11.07 3.82
CA GLU A 321 14.92 -10.29 5.01
C GLU A 321 13.52 -9.64 4.88
N LEU A 322 13.17 -9.19 3.67
CA LEU A 322 11.90 -8.53 3.36
C LEU A 322 10.80 -9.51 2.89
N SER A 323 10.93 -10.79 3.21
CA SER A 323 9.87 -11.78 2.99
C SER A 323 8.94 -11.87 4.20
N LEU A 324 7.72 -11.37 4.07
CA LEU A 324 6.75 -11.27 5.15
C LEU A 324 6.30 -12.66 5.64
N GLY A 325 6.29 -12.85 6.96
CA GLY A 325 5.94 -14.13 7.58
C GLY A 325 7.07 -15.17 7.56
N SER A 326 8.27 -14.82 7.12
CA SER A 326 9.44 -15.70 7.16
C SER A 326 10.06 -15.83 8.57
N HIS A 327 9.88 -14.83 9.44
CA HIS A 327 10.34 -14.85 10.83
C HIS A 327 9.19 -15.11 11.81
N GLY A 328 9.32 -16.17 12.62
CA GLY A 328 8.24 -16.59 13.54
C GLY A 328 7.95 -15.63 14.71
N ILE A 329 8.74 -14.57 14.89
CA ILE A 329 8.49 -13.52 15.89
C ILE A 329 7.74 -12.31 15.32
N GLU A 330 7.73 -12.16 14.00
CA GLU A 330 7.08 -11.04 13.28
C GLU A 330 5.64 -11.46 12.94
N VAL A 331 4.80 -11.45 13.97
CA VAL A 331 3.46 -12.06 13.94
C VAL A 331 2.43 -11.06 14.47
N PRO A 332 1.33 -10.81 13.72
CA PRO A 332 0.25 -9.96 14.17
C PRO A 332 -0.37 -10.42 15.50
N ASP A 333 -0.55 -9.47 16.43
CA ASP A 333 -1.17 -9.68 17.74
C ASP A 333 -2.65 -9.25 17.79
N ALA A 334 -3.20 -8.81 16.66
CA ALA A 334 -4.62 -8.51 16.46
C ALA A 334 -5.15 -9.27 15.23
N PRO A 335 -6.48 -9.50 15.13
CA PRO A 335 -7.06 -10.25 14.02
C PRO A 335 -6.74 -9.67 12.65
N VAL A 336 -6.37 -10.53 11.70
CA VAL A 336 -6.05 -10.16 10.32
C VAL A 336 -7.06 -10.77 9.36
N ARG A 337 -7.62 -9.96 8.47
CA ARG A 337 -8.32 -10.41 7.27
C ARG A 337 -7.43 -10.18 6.06
N MET A 338 -7.10 -11.23 5.33
CA MET A 338 -6.41 -11.16 4.05
C MET A 338 -7.39 -11.51 2.93
N VAL A 339 -7.46 -10.69 1.89
CA VAL A 339 -8.27 -10.95 0.69
C VAL A 339 -7.35 -11.04 -0.52
N HIS A 340 -7.44 -12.13 -1.28
CA HIS A 340 -6.55 -12.35 -2.42
C HIS A 340 -7.24 -13.08 -3.56
N SER A 341 -6.85 -12.78 -4.79
CA SER A 341 -7.31 -13.49 -5.98
C SER A 341 -6.28 -14.48 -6.50
N THR A 342 -6.74 -15.63 -6.99
CA THR A 342 -5.88 -16.58 -7.72
C THR A 342 -5.44 -16.06 -9.09
N ALA A 343 -6.09 -15.00 -9.61
CA ALA A 343 -5.78 -14.35 -10.88
C ALA A 343 -4.96 -13.05 -10.74
N ALA A 344 -4.43 -12.77 -9.54
CA ALA A 344 -3.58 -11.60 -9.32
C ALA A 344 -2.29 -11.65 -10.17
N GLN A 345 -1.98 -10.56 -10.87
CA GLN A 345 -0.87 -10.46 -11.84
C GLN A 345 0.35 -9.67 -11.32
N VAL A 346 0.31 -9.27 -10.04
CA VAL A 346 1.37 -8.47 -9.40
C VAL A 346 1.79 -9.10 -8.08
N ALA A 347 0.83 -9.43 -7.22
CA ALA A 347 1.06 -10.08 -5.94
C ALA A 347 0.73 -11.58 -6.03
N PRO A 348 1.72 -12.49 -6.12
CA PRO A 348 1.45 -13.91 -6.28
C PRO A 348 0.62 -14.49 -5.14
N TYR A 349 -0.49 -15.13 -5.49
CA TYR A 349 -1.46 -15.69 -4.54
C TYR A 349 -0.83 -16.65 -3.53
N GLN A 350 0.00 -17.58 -4.01
CA GLN A 350 0.57 -18.64 -3.17
C GLN A 350 1.44 -18.06 -2.05
N ASN A 351 2.21 -17.01 -2.34
CA ASN A 351 3.04 -16.35 -1.34
C ASN A 351 2.20 -15.68 -0.24
N ALA A 352 1.09 -15.02 -0.59
CA ALA A 352 0.19 -14.43 0.39
C ALA A 352 -0.48 -15.50 1.27
N LEU A 353 -0.90 -16.62 0.66
CA LEU A 353 -1.45 -17.76 1.38
C LEU A 353 -0.42 -18.39 2.33
N ASP A 354 0.83 -18.55 1.89
CA ASP A 354 1.89 -19.13 2.73
C ASP A 354 2.25 -18.23 3.91
N THR A 355 2.32 -16.92 3.71
CA THR A 355 2.47 -15.94 4.81
C THR A 355 1.34 -16.04 5.82
N SER A 356 0.08 -16.14 5.36
CA SER A 356 -1.08 -16.29 6.25
C SER A 356 -1.01 -17.57 7.10
N LYS A 357 -0.55 -18.68 6.51
CA LYS A 357 -0.33 -19.96 7.21
C LYS A 357 0.84 -19.87 8.18
N ALA A 358 1.90 -19.17 7.82
CA ALA A 358 3.05 -18.95 8.69
C ALA A 358 2.66 -18.12 9.93
N TRP A 359 1.92 -17.02 9.74
CA TRP A 359 1.37 -16.24 10.85
C TRP A 359 0.43 -17.06 11.73
N CYS A 360 -0.47 -17.82 11.12
CA CYS A 360 -1.38 -18.71 11.85
C CYS A 360 -0.62 -19.73 12.71
N LYS A 361 0.41 -20.38 12.14
CA LYS A 361 1.25 -21.36 12.84
C LYS A 361 1.98 -20.75 14.05
N ASN A 362 2.26 -19.45 14.01
CA ASN A 362 2.92 -18.72 15.10
C ASN A 362 1.92 -17.97 16.02
N GLY A 363 0.61 -18.26 15.92
CA GLY A 363 -0.40 -17.81 16.88
C GLY A 363 -1.21 -16.58 16.48
N ALA A 364 -1.08 -16.08 15.25
CA ALA A 364 -1.98 -15.04 14.74
C ALA A 364 -3.38 -15.58 14.48
N HIS A 365 -4.39 -14.71 14.55
CA HIS A 365 -5.75 -15.02 14.12
C HIS A 365 -5.93 -14.47 12.70
N VAL A 366 -6.02 -15.36 11.70
CA VAL A 366 -6.09 -14.97 10.29
C VAL A 366 -7.36 -15.50 9.63
N GLU A 367 -8.12 -14.61 9.00
CA GLU A 367 -9.17 -14.94 8.05
C GLU A 367 -8.62 -14.69 6.63
N PHE A 368 -8.37 -15.73 5.86
CA PHE A 368 -7.88 -15.63 4.48
C PHE A 368 -9.02 -15.94 3.50
N VAL A 369 -9.36 -14.98 2.64
CA VAL A 369 -10.45 -15.10 1.66
C VAL A 369 -9.89 -15.10 0.25
N THR A 370 -10.12 -16.20 -0.45
CA THR A 370 -9.70 -16.43 -1.83
C THR A 370 -10.84 -16.11 -2.80
N TYR A 371 -10.55 -15.34 -3.84
CA TYR A 371 -11.39 -15.18 -5.02
C TYR A 371 -10.80 -16.01 -6.16
N GLU A 372 -11.52 -17.03 -6.61
CA GLU A 372 -10.98 -18.05 -7.55
C GLU A 372 -11.33 -17.80 -9.02
N ASP A 373 -12.17 -16.81 -9.30
CA ASP A 373 -12.59 -16.51 -10.67
C ASP A 373 -11.46 -15.81 -11.45
N CYS A 374 -11.16 -16.29 -12.66
CA CYS A 374 -10.10 -15.75 -13.51
C CYS A 374 -10.34 -14.30 -13.96
N LYS A 375 -11.59 -13.80 -13.88
CA LYS A 375 -11.94 -12.41 -14.15
C LYS A 375 -11.67 -11.49 -12.96
N MET A 376 -11.49 -12.04 -11.76
CA MET A 376 -11.28 -11.27 -10.55
C MET A 376 -9.82 -10.87 -10.47
N ASP A 377 -9.42 -9.85 -11.22
CA ASP A 377 -8.10 -9.25 -11.02
C ASP A 377 -7.98 -8.60 -9.64
N GLN A 378 -6.82 -8.00 -9.37
CA GLN A 378 -6.53 -7.42 -8.08
C GLN A 378 -7.49 -6.28 -7.68
N VAL A 379 -7.88 -5.43 -8.65
CA VAL A 379 -8.75 -4.26 -8.42
C VAL A 379 -10.21 -4.69 -8.24
N LEU A 380 -10.69 -5.63 -9.06
CA LEU A 380 -12.04 -6.17 -8.93
C LEU A 380 -12.22 -6.92 -7.60
N THR A 381 -11.20 -7.64 -7.16
CA THR A 381 -11.20 -8.33 -5.86
C THR A 381 -11.30 -7.36 -4.69
N GLU A 382 -10.55 -6.27 -4.74
CA GLU A 382 -10.65 -5.18 -3.76
C GLU A 382 -12.08 -4.63 -3.69
N LEU A 383 -12.66 -4.25 -4.84
CA LEU A 383 -14.03 -3.74 -4.93
C LEU A 383 -15.08 -4.74 -4.41
N ALA A 384 -14.98 -6.00 -4.83
CA ALA A 384 -15.92 -7.05 -4.44
C ALA A 384 -15.85 -7.42 -2.96
N SER A 385 -14.73 -7.14 -2.28
CA SER A 385 -14.52 -7.47 -0.88
C SER A 385 -14.83 -6.32 0.08
N ARG A 386 -15.03 -5.09 -0.43
CA ARG A 386 -15.18 -3.86 0.35
C ARG A 386 -16.18 -3.98 1.49
N ASP A 387 -17.41 -4.42 1.20
CA ASP A 387 -18.49 -4.40 2.18
C ASP A 387 -18.25 -5.42 3.31
N GLU A 388 -17.70 -6.60 2.97
CA GLU A 388 -17.34 -7.61 3.97
C GLU A 388 -16.13 -7.21 4.80
N THR A 389 -15.16 -6.53 4.17
CA THR A 389 -14.00 -5.97 4.85
C THR A 389 -14.43 -4.88 5.84
N PHE A 390 -15.34 -4.00 5.43
CA PHE A 390 -15.97 -3.03 6.34
C PHE A 390 -16.63 -3.73 7.53
N HIS A 391 -17.45 -4.75 7.28
CA HIS A 391 -18.10 -5.51 8.35
C HIS A 391 -17.12 -6.28 9.24
N PHE A 392 -16.00 -6.75 8.70
CA PHE A 392 -14.94 -7.34 9.50
C PHE A 392 -14.39 -6.34 10.52
N LEU A 393 -14.00 -5.13 10.07
CA LEU A 393 -13.46 -4.10 10.95
C LEU A 393 -14.51 -3.52 11.90
N ASP A 394 -15.73 -3.27 11.44
CA ASP A 394 -16.84 -2.75 12.26
C ASP A 394 -17.14 -3.69 13.46
N ARG A 395 -17.14 -5.01 13.23
CA ARG A 395 -17.28 -5.99 14.33
C ARG A 395 -16.15 -5.87 15.35
N ARG A 396 -14.91 -5.63 14.92
CA ARG A 396 -13.75 -5.45 15.81
C ARG A 396 -13.86 -4.16 16.62
N PHE A 397 -14.28 -3.06 16.01
CA PHE A 397 -14.61 -1.84 16.74
C PHE A 397 -15.72 -2.07 17.77
N GLY A 398 -16.73 -2.88 17.44
CA GLY A 398 -17.79 -3.32 18.36
C GLY A 398 -17.33 -4.25 19.49
N GLY A 399 -16.06 -4.65 19.55
CA GLY A 399 -15.53 -5.54 20.58
C GLY A 399 -15.93 -7.01 20.40
N LYS A 400 -16.40 -7.40 19.22
CA LYS A 400 -16.64 -8.81 18.91
C LYS A 400 -15.30 -9.47 18.59
N ASP A 401 -14.88 -10.44 19.40
CA ASP A 401 -13.63 -11.15 19.19
C ASP A 401 -13.58 -11.86 17.83
N ALA A 402 -12.38 -11.95 17.26
CA ALA A 402 -12.15 -12.94 16.22
C ALA A 402 -12.25 -14.33 16.84
N ASP A 403 -12.79 -15.29 16.08
CA ASP A 403 -12.64 -16.68 16.49
C ASP A 403 -11.15 -16.95 16.73
N SER A 404 -10.87 -17.76 17.74
CA SER A 404 -9.53 -18.19 18.15
C SER A 404 -8.79 -19.03 17.10
N LYS A 405 -9.40 -19.26 15.93
CA LYS A 405 -8.90 -20.11 14.85
C LYS A 405 -8.64 -19.30 13.60
N CYS A 406 -7.68 -19.76 12.81
CA CYS A 406 -7.50 -19.27 11.46
C CYS A 406 -8.52 -19.92 10.52
N HIS A 407 -9.09 -19.12 9.64
CA HIS A 407 -10.09 -19.55 8.69
C HIS A 407 -9.65 -19.26 7.26
N TYR A 408 -9.90 -20.22 6.36
CA TYR A 408 -9.55 -20.12 4.96
C TYR A 408 -10.83 -20.36 4.16
N HIS A 409 -11.25 -19.35 3.40
CA HIS A 409 -12.48 -19.36 2.63
C HIS A 409 -12.18 -19.15 1.15
N SER A 410 -12.94 -19.82 0.28
CA SER A 410 -12.92 -19.58 -1.15
C SER A 410 -14.27 -19.05 -1.61
N LYS A 411 -14.23 -18.15 -2.59
CA LYS A 411 -15.39 -17.55 -3.23
C LYS A 411 -15.29 -17.72 -4.74
N HIS A 412 -16.40 -18.15 -5.31
CA HIS A 412 -16.64 -18.09 -6.74
C HIS A 412 -17.55 -16.91 -7.01
N PHE A 413 -17.17 -16.03 -7.93
CA PHE A 413 -18.05 -14.95 -8.35
C PHE A 413 -19.13 -15.59 -9.23
N VAL A 414 -20.28 -15.90 -8.63
CA VAL A 414 -21.46 -16.25 -9.42
C VAL A 414 -21.99 -14.91 -9.92
N GLU A 415 -21.81 -14.64 -11.21
CA GLU A 415 -22.44 -13.54 -11.91
C GLU A 415 -23.95 -13.62 -11.60
N GLN A 416 -24.45 -12.81 -10.65
CA GLN A 416 -25.88 -12.63 -10.47
C GLN A 416 -26.36 -11.85 -11.70
N ALA A 417 -26.60 -12.58 -12.77
CA ALA A 417 -27.38 -12.14 -13.90
C ALA A 417 -28.84 -12.11 -13.45
N GLU A 418 -29.27 -11.02 -12.81
CA GLU A 418 -30.66 -10.66 -12.48
C GLU A 418 -30.57 -9.19 -12.01
N TYR A 419 -31.04 -8.14 -12.70
CA TYR A 419 -32.20 -7.94 -13.59
C TYR A 419 -31.93 -6.85 -14.62
#